data_AF-A0A8T7CEQ5-F1
#
_entry.id   AF-A0A8T7CEQ5-F1
#
_cell.length_a   1.000
_cell.length_b   1.000
_cell.length_c   1.000
_cell.angle_alpha   90.00
_cell.angle_beta   90.00
_cell.angle_gamma   90.00
#
_symmetry.space_group_name_H-M   'P 1'
#
loop_
_entity.id
_entity.type
_entity.pdbx_description
1 polymer ?
#
loop_
_entity_poly.entity_id
_entity_poly.type
_entity_poly.pdbx_seq_one_letter_code
_entity_poly.pdbx_strand_id
1 'polypeptide(L)'
;MKKLIYILLPAVLLSVACRPDIYVRDGVTDGDSFYLAPQAYNDNDPVLQSWVTYSLLRSACQLETGSENPARVSTYNCELKARQHLLEAWQGKPHSEDEYLDTLLDVRHAGFLEEYTVYYFGKQVWQVPDTVDMDAFDNWRRVHLKRHRPETRLIGSWGYAGALGEGVGH
;
A
#
# COMPACT_ATOMS: atom_id res chain seq x y z
N MET A 1 67.39 17.08 36.69
CA MET A 1 67.61 17.13 35.22
C MET A 1 67.17 15.81 34.60
N LYS A 2 66.59 15.89 33.40
CA LYS A 2 66.10 14.81 32.51
C LYS A 2 64.74 14.19 32.82
N LYS A 3 63.78 14.71 32.04
CA LYS A 3 62.51 14.13 31.57
C LYS A 3 62.74 12.72 30.99
N LEU A 4 61.77 11.82 31.16
CA LEU A 4 61.34 10.90 30.11
C LEU A 4 59.89 10.47 30.42
N ILE A 5 58.96 11.28 29.94
CA ILE A 5 57.52 10.98 29.88
C ILE A 5 57.34 9.91 28.79
N TYR A 6 56.82 8.74 29.18
CA TYR A 6 56.39 7.72 28.23
C TYR A 6 55.19 8.27 27.44
N ILE A 7 55.42 8.56 26.16
CA ILE A 7 54.37 8.80 25.17
C ILE A 7 53.77 7.43 24.84
N LEU A 8 52.65 7.09 25.48
CA LEU A 8 51.73 6.08 24.98
C LEU A 8 50.72 6.77 24.06
N LEU A 9 50.97 6.56 22.77
CA LEU A 9 50.11 6.82 21.62
C LEU A 9 48.80 5.99 21.72
N PRO A 10 47.81 6.17 20.83
CA PRO A 10 46.61 7.01 20.96
C PRO A 10 45.33 6.15 21.00
N ALA A 11 44.44 6.35 21.97
CA ALA A 11 43.19 5.58 22.03
C ALA A 11 42.01 6.42 22.54
N VAL A 12 41.92 7.68 22.10
CA VAL A 12 40.65 8.44 22.23
C VAL A 12 39.73 7.96 21.12
N LEU A 13 39.13 6.80 21.39
CA LEU A 13 37.72 6.49 21.16
C LEU A 13 37.10 7.12 19.92
N LEU A 14 37.32 6.44 18.80
CA LEU A 14 36.34 6.18 17.74
C LEU A 14 34.99 5.75 18.35
N SER A 15 34.22 6.72 18.83
CA SER A 15 32.84 6.53 19.26
C SER A 15 31.97 7.71 18.82
N VAL A 16 32.21 8.22 17.60
CA VAL A 16 31.07 8.61 16.79
C VAL A 16 30.46 7.29 16.34
N ALA A 17 29.57 6.76 17.18
CA ALA A 17 28.69 5.69 16.76
C ALA A 17 28.12 6.09 15.40
N CYS A 18 28.33 5.24 14.39
CA CYS A 18 27.32 5.09 13.34
C CYS A 18 26.04 4.69 14.06
N ARG A 19 25.30 5.67 14.57
CA ARG A 19 23.88 5.49 14.77
C ARG A 19 23.34 5.36 13.36
N PRO A 20 22.65 4.28 13.00
CA PRO A 20 21.70 4.37 11.90
C PRO A 20 20.59 5.28 12.39
N ASP A 21 20.87 6.59 12.44
CA ASP A 21 19.83 7.58 12.57
C ASP A 21 19.01 7.43 11.28
N ILE A 22 17.86 6.77 11.43
CA ILE A 22 16.76 6.69 10.48
C ILE A 22 16.58 8.12 9.95
N TYR A 23 17.02 8.38 8.72
CA TYR A 23 16.89 9.68 8.09
C TYR A 23 15.41 9.87 7.79
N VAL A 24 14.74 10.63 8.65
CA VAL A 24 13.40 11.12 8.35
C VAL A 24 13.55 12.20 7.29
N ARG A 25 13.50 11.81 6.03
CA ARG A 25 13.34 12.73 4.90
C ARG A 25 11.88 12.65 4.47
N ASP A 26 11.19 13.78 4.56
CA ASP A 26 9.86 14.01 3.97
C ASP A 26 8.72 13.10 4.49
N GLY A 27 8.79 12.64 5.74
CA GLY A 27 7.67 11.94 6.40
C GLY A 27 7.51 10.47 6.03
N VAL A 28 8.46 9.89 5.30
CA VAL A 28 8.56 8.44 5.09
C VAL A 28 9.51 7.89 6.16
N THR A 29 9.04 6.97 6.99
CA THR A 29 9.88 6.27 7.97
C THR A 29 10.95 5.47 7.23
N ASP A 30 12.21 5.81 7.43
CA ASP A 30 13.37 5.17 6.80
C ASP A 30 13.38 3.68 7.16
N GLY A 31 12.97 2.82 6.22
CA GLY A 31 12.99 1.37 6.41
C GLY A 31 11.97 0.57 5.62
N ASP A 32 10.70 1.02 5.59
CA ASP A 32 9.64 0.32 4.86
C ASP A 32 9.45 0.96 3.49
N SER A 33 9.53 0.13 2.44
CA SER A 33 9.46 0.57 1.06
C SER A 33 8.51 -0.30 0.26
N PHE A 34 7.72 0.33 -0.61
CA PHE A 34 6.92 -0.38 -1.62
C PHE A 34 7.59 -0.26 -2.98
N TYR A 35 8.01 -1.40 -3.53
CA TYR A 35 8.70 -1.47 -4.81
C TYR A 35 7.73 -1.84 -5.92
N LEU A 36 7.80 -1.12 -7.03
CA LEU A 36 7.09 -1.48 -8.25
C LEU A 36 7.94 -2.45 -9.09
N ALA A 37 7.30 -3.41 -9.74
CA ALA A 37 7.95 -4.24 -10.75
C ALA A 37 8.38 -3.37 -11.94
N PRO A 38 9.51 -3.66 -12.62
CA PRO A 38 9.96 -2.88 -13.78
C PRO A 38 8.93 -2.68 -14.89
N GLN A 39 8.06 -3.66 -15.09
CA GLN A 39 6.98 -3.60 -16.07
C GLN A 39 5.98 -2.47 -15.75
N ALA A 40 5.74 -2.17 -14.47
CA ALA A 40 4.77 -1.18 -14.02
C ALA A 40 5.04 0.26 -14.49
N TYR A 41 6.29 0.61 -14.81
CA TYR A 41 6.65 1.93 -15.33
C TYR A 41 7.12 1.94 -16.79
N ASN A 42 7.15 0.77 -17.45
CA ASN A 42 7.52 0.65 -18.87
C ASN A 42 6.33 0.29 -19.78
N ASP A 43 5.28 -0.31 -19.22
CA ASP A 43 4.10 -0.75 -19.94
C ASP A 43 2.95 0.24 -19.74
N ASN A 44 2.36 0.71 -20.84
CA ASN A 44 1.28 1.68 -20.84
C ASN A 44 -0.12 1.04 -20.93
N ASP A 45 -0.22 -0.28 -20.77
CA ASP A 45 -1.49 -1.00 -20.70
C ASP A 45 -2.42 -0.35 -19.65
N PRO A 46 -3.63 0.11 -20.03
CA PRO A 46 -4.49 0.83 -19.12
C PRO A 46 -4.99 0.01 -17.94
N VAL A 47 -5.15 -1.32 -18.10
CA VAL A 47 -5.55 -2.22 -17.01
C VAL A 47 -4.44 -2.26 -15.97
N LEU A 48 -3.20 -2.51 -16.41
CA LEU A 48 -2.01 -2.50 -15.56
C LEU A 48 -1.86 -1.16 -14.84
N GLN A 49 -1.92 -0.05 -15.56
CA GLN A 49 -1.74 1.30 -14.97
C GLN A 49 -2.82 1.64 -13.94
N SER A 50 -4.04 1.14 -14.13
CA SER A 50 -5.10 1.26 -13.13
C SER A 50 -4.74 0.48 -11.86
N TRP A 51 -4.27 -0.75 -12.00
CA TRP A 51 -3.82 -1.57 -10.85
C TRP A 51 -2.54 -1.07 -10.19
N VAL A 52 -1.63 -0.43 -10.93
CA VAL A 52 -0.47 0.29 -10.36
C VAL A 52 -0.96 1.45 -9.49
N THR A 53 -1.92 2.24 -9.98
CA THR A 53 -2.54 3.33 -9.21
C THR A 53 -3.16 2.79 -7.92
N TYR A 54 -3.98 1.73 -8.01
CA TYR A 54 -4.53 1.06 -6.83
C TYR A 54 -3.45 0.66 -5.82
N SER A 55 -2.39 0.02 -6.30
CA SER A 55 -1.30 -0.50 -5.46
C SER A 55 -0.56 0.61 -4.73
N LEU A 56 -0.24 1.69 -5.42
CA LEU A 56 0.45 2.85 -4.82
C LEU A 56 -0.40 3.52 -3.76
N LEU A 57 -1.67 3.81 -4.06
CA LEU A 57 -2.57 4.47 -3.12
C LEU A 57 -2.84 3.59 -1.90
N ARG A 58 -2.97 2.28 -2.11
CA ARG A 58 -3.13 1.33 -1.02
C ARG A 58 -1.91 1.33 -0.11
N SER A 59 -0.71 1.21 -0.69
CA SER A 59 0.54 1.15 0.07
C SER A 59 0.86 2.46 0.79
N ALA A 60 0.56 3.61 0.17
CA ALA A 60 0.71 4.91 0.81
C ALA A 60 -0.17 5.02 2.08
N CYS A 61 -1.45 4.64 1.99
CA CYS A 61 -2.35 4.65 3.14
C CYS A 61 -1.90 3.68 4.25
N GLN A 62 -1.32 2.53 3.88
CA GLN A 62 -0.76 1.57 4.82
C GLN A 62 0.47 2.13 5.56
N LEU A 63 1.35 2.86 4.87
CA LEU A 63 2.48 3.56 5.49
C LEU A 63 2.02 4.67 6.45
N GLU A 64 1.04 5.48 6.03
CA GLU A 64 0.51 6.59 6.83
C GLU A 64 -0.10 6.14 8.17
N THR A 65 -0.53 4.88 8.26
CA THR A 65 -1.06 4.31 9.51
C THR A 65 0.04 4.12 10.58
N GLY A 66 1.31 4.02 10.19
CA GLY A 66 2.44 3.92 11.12
C GLY A 66 2.48 2.63 11.95
N SER A 67 1.86 1.55 11.48
CA SER A 67 1.89 0.25 12.17
C SER A 67 3.25 -0.43 12.01
N GLU A 68 3.59 -1.34 12.93
CA GLU A 68 4.81 -2.16 12.86
C GLU A 68 4.94 -3.00 11.56
N ASN A 69 3.82 -3.34 10.91
CA ASN A 69 3.83 -4.03 9.62
C ASN A 69 2.79 -3.42 8.66
N PRO A 70 3.17 -2.42 7.85
CA PRO A 70 2.28 -1.75 6.91
C PRO A 70 1.54 -2.71 5.98
N ALA A 71 2.18 -3.78 5.52
CA ALA A 71 1.56 -4.75 4.61
C ALA A 71 0.33 -5.45 5.20
N ARG A 72 0.23 -5.51 6.53
CA ARG A 72 -0.93 -6.09 7.26
C ARG A 72 -2.02 -5.07 7.56
N VAL A 73 -1.75 -3.78 7.39
CA VAL A 73 -2.75 -2.74 7.61
C VAL A 73 -3.89 -2.90 6.61
N SER A 74 -5.10 -2.98 7.13
CA SER A 74 -6.29 -3.03 6.31
C SER A 74 -7.41 -2.25 6.96
N THR A 75 -7.79 -1.13 6.35
CA THR A 75 -8.88 -0.27 6.80
C THR A 75 -9.86 -0.03 5.66
N TYR A 76 -11.11 0.25 6.01
CA TYR A 76 -12.16 0.59 5.06
C TYR A 76 -11.75 1.79 4.17
N ASN A 77 -11.27 2.89 4.79
CA ASN A 77 -10.88 4.09 4.05
C ASN A 77 -9.71 3.83 3.08
N CYS A 78 -8.71 3.03 3.48
CA CYS A 78 -7.61 2.70 2.57
C CYS A 78 -8.09 1.89 1.36
N GLU A 79 -9.04 0.96 1.54
CA GLU A 79 -9.58 0.16 0.44
C GLU A 79 -10.42 1.01 -0.50
N LEU A 80 -11.36 1.77 0.07
CA LEU A 80 -12.29 2.60 -0.69
C LEU A 80 -11.52 3.63 -1.52
N LYS A 81 -10.59 4.37 -0.91
CA LYS A 81 -9.82 5.40 -1.61
C LYS A 81 -8.94 4.82 -2.72
N ALA A 82 -8.31 3.67 -2.47
CA ALA A 82 -7.52 2.99 -3.51
C ALA A 82 -8.40 2.53 -4.69
N ARG A 83 -9.61 2.01 -4.41
CA ARG A 83 -10.59 1.63 -5.44
C ARG A 83 -11.17 2.84 -6.18
N GLN A 84 -11.30 3.97 -5.49
CA GLN A 84 -11.71 5.21 -6.14
C GLN A 84 -10.66 5.63 -7.18
N HIS A 85 -9.39 5.69 -6.81
CA HIS A 85 -8.34 6.04 -7.76
C HIS A 85 -8.10 4.96 -8.83
N LEU A 86 -8.31 3.67 -8.53
CA LEU A 86 -8.30 2.59 -9.52
C LEU A 86 -9.25 2.91 -10.69
N LEU A 87 -10.49 3.25 -10.36
CA LEU A 87 -11.53 3.52 -11.35
C LEU A 87 -11.36 4.89 -12.03
N GLU A 88 -10.78 5.88 -11.36
CA GLU A 88 -10.38 7.15 -12.01
C GLU A 88 -9.30 6.91 -13.07
N ALA A 89 -8.33 6.05 -12.78
CA ALA A 89 -7.30 5.66 -13.74
C ALA A 89 -7.88 4.83 -14.90
N TRP A 90 -8.90 4.01 -14.63
CA TRP A 90 -9.57 3.18 -15.63
C TRP A 90 -10.57 3.93 -16.51
N GLN A 91 -11.23 4.97 -16.01
CA GLN A 91 -12.33 5.61 -16.71
C GLN A 91 -11.90 6.24 -18.05
N GLY A 92 -12.69 5.99 -19.10
CA GLY A 92 -12.52 6.63 -20.40
C GLY A 92 -11.34 6.13 -21.22
N LYS A 93 -10.90 4.87 -21.02
CA LYS A 93 -9.83 4.24 -21.81
C LYS A 93 -10.43 3.54 -23.04
N PRO A 94 -10.30 4.13 -24.25
CA PRO A 94 -10.86 3.53 -25.45
C PRO A 94 -10.03 2.32 -25.89
N HIS A 95 -10.69 1.28 -26.41
CA HIS A 95 -10.06 0.04 -26.93
C HIS A 95 -9.34 -0.82 -25.88
N SER A 96 -9.66 -0.64 -24.59
CA SER A 96 -9.28 -1.56 -23.52
C SER A 96 -10.55 -2.10 -22.87
N GLU A 97 -10.56 -3.40 -22.58
CA GLU A 97 -11.68 -4.08 -21.93
C GLU A 97 -11.13 -4.87 -20.74
N ASP A 98 -11.77 -4.75 -19.58
CA ASP A 98 -11.50 -5.60 -18.42
C ASP A 98 -12.82 -5.77 -17.66
N GLU A 99 -13.37 -6.99 -17.73
CA GLU A 99 -14.71 -7.32 -17.19
C GLU A 99 -14.88 -6.87 -15.73
N TYR A 100 -13.83 -7.00 -14.93
CA TYR A 100 -13.86 -6.61 -13.54
C TYR A 100 -13.89 -5.09 -13.36
N LEU A 101 -13.01 -4.35 -14.05
CA LEU A 101 -12.95 -2.90 -13.95
C LEU A 101 -14.19 -2.23 -14.53
N ASP A 102 -14.74 -2.78 -15.62
CA ASP A 102 -15.99 -2.32 -16.22
C ASP A 102 -17.17 -2.55 -15.28
N THR A 103 -17.27 -3.75 -14.69
CA THR A 103 -18.29 -4.05 -13.67
C THR A 103 -18.15 -3.13 -12.45
N LEU A 104 -16.92 -2.84 -12.02
CA LEU A 104 -16.66 -1.98 -10.89
C LEU A 104 -16.98 -0.50 -11.19
N LEU A 105 -16.86 -0.06 -12.45
CA LEU A 105 -17.37 1.24 -12.90
C LEU A 105 -18.90 1.28 -12.82
N ASP A 106 -19.61 0.23 -13.22
CA ASP A 106 -21.08 0.17 -13.10
C ASP A 106 -21.54 0.26 -11.64
N VAL A 107 -20.83 -0.42 -10.73
CA VAL A 107 -21.05 -0.30 -9.27
C VAL A 107 -20.89 1.15 -8.81
N ARG A 108 -19.82 1.84 -9.23
CA ARG A 108 -19.60 3.26 -8.91
C ARG A 108 -20.72 4.13 -9.47
N HIS A 109 -21.10 3.94 -10.73
CA HIS A 109 -22.13 4.75 -11.38
C HIS A 109 -23.50 4.54 -10.73
N ALA A 110 -23.77 3.35 -10.21
CA ALA A 110 -24.95 3.06 -9.40
C ALA A 110 -24.91 3.65 -7.98
N GLY A 111 -23.77 4.24 -7.57
CA GLY A 111 -23.60 4.83 -6.24
C GLY A 111 -23.22 3.85 -5.14
N PHE A 112 -22.85 2.61 -5.47
CA PHE A 112 -22.66 1.52 -4.50
C PHE A 112 -21.20 1.13 -4.23
N LEU A 113 -20.24 2.01 -4.52
CA LEU A 113 -18.82 1.66 -4.37
C LEU A 113 -18.43 1.43 -2.90
N GLU A 114 -19.05 2.15 -1.96
CA GLU A 114 -18.80 1.99 -0.53
C GLU A 114 -19.30 0.63 -0.04
N GLU A 115 -20.56 0.30 -0.33
CA GLU A 115 -21.22 -0.96 0.02
C GLU A 115 -20.52 -2.15 -0.63
N TYR A 116 -20.13 -2.02 -1.90
CA TYR A 116 -19.34 -3.02 -2.59
C TYR A 116 -18.01 -3.29 -1.88
N THR A 117 -17.33 -2.22 -1.45
CA THR A 117 -16.04 -2.32 -0.74
C THR A 117 -16.22 -3.06 0.58
N VAL A 118 -17.26 -2.72 1.34
CA VAL A 118 -17.59 -3.39 2.61
C VAL A 118 -17.98 -4.85 2.38
N TYR A 119 -18.86 -5.11 1.42
CA TYR A 119 -19.39 -6.45 1.16
C TYR A 119 -18.29 -7.45 0.77
N TYR A 120 -17.40 -7.06 -0.14
CA TYR A 120 -16.43 -7.98 -0.72
C TYR A 120 -15.07 -7.99 -0.01
N PHE A 121 -14.65 -6.88 0.59
CA PHE A 121 -13.31 -6.74 1.18
C PHE A 121 -13.33 -6.51 2.70
N GLY A 122 -14.52 -6.28 3.25
CA GLY A 122 -14.76 -6.01 4.66
C GLY A 122 -13.99 -6.93 5.61
N LYS A 123 -13.47 -6.34 6.68
CA LYS A 123 -12.92 -7.06 7.83
C LYS A 123 -13.72 -6.69 9.07
N GLN A 124 -13.81 -7.62 10.02
CA GLN A 124 -14.54 -7.41 11.28
C GLN A 124 -14.07 -6.17 12.06
N VAL A 125 -12.79 -5.79 11.91
CA VAL A 125 -12.18 -4.64 12.59
C VAL A 125 -12.36 -3.32 11.86
N TRP A 126 -12.97 -3.31 10.67
CA TRP A 126 -13.16 -2.08 9.90
C TRP A 126 -14.22 -1.20 10.56
N GLN A 127 -13.87 0.08 10.71
CA GLN A 127 -14.82 1.12 11.05
C GLN A 127 -15.51 1.55 9.76
N VAL A 128 -16.77 1.18 9.61
CA VAL A 128 -17.61 1.47 8.43
C VAL A 128 -18.59 2.58 8.80
N PRO A 129 -18.76 3.63 7.97
CA PRO A 129 -19.75 4.67 8.20
C PRO A 129 -21.19 4.14 8.25
N ASP A 130 -22.06 4.83 8.99
CA ASP A 130 -23.50 4.53 9.05
C ASP A 130 -24.25 4.91 7.76
N THR A 131 -23.61 5.67 6.87
CA THR A 131 -24.13 6.02 5.55
C THR A 131 -24.15 4.87 4.56
N VAL A 132 -23.47 3.76 4.86
CA VAL A 132 -23.38 2.59 3.97
C VAL A 132 -24.70 1.79 4.02
N ASP A 133 -25.45 1.80 2.92
CA ASP A 133 -26.75 1.13 2.81
C ASP A 133 -26.60 -0.28 2.21
N MET A 134 -26.27 -1.24 3.08
CA MET A 134 -26.07 -2.62 2.69
C MET A 134 -27.33 -3.29 2.13
N ASP A 135 -28.52 -2.86 2.53
CA ASP A 135 -29.79 -3.43 2.07
C ASP A 135 -30.10 -2.99 0.63
N ALA A 136 -29.89 -1.70 0.33
CA ALA A 136 -30.01 -1.19 -1.04
C ALA A 136 -29.01 -1.87 -1.97
N PHE A 137 -27.75 -2.01 -1.54
CA PHE A 137 -26.74 -2.68 -2.34
C PHE A 137 -27.05 -4.16 -2.56
N ASP A 138 -27.49 -4.90 -1.54
CA ASP A 138 -27.79 -6.32 -1.68
C ASP A 138 -28.95 -6.57 -2.67
N ASN A 139 -29.95 -5.69 -2.70
CA ASN A 139 -31.00 -5.70 -3.72
C ASN A 139 -30.46 -5.47 -5.13
N TRP A 140 -29.62 -4.45 -5.31
CA TRP A 140 -29.03 -4.12 -6.61
C TRP A 140 -28.09 -5.22 -7.11
N ARG A 141 -27.19 -5.70 -6.25
CA ARG A 141 -26.18 -6.73 -6.53
C ARG A 141 -26.78 -8.04 -7.02
N ARG A 142 -27.91 -8.48 -6.45
CA ARG A 142 -28.61 -9.71 -6.88
C ARG A 142 -28.98 -9.72 -8.36
N VAL A 143 -29.24 -8.53 -8.93
CA VAL A 143 -29.63 -8.38 -10.33
C VAL A 143 -28.41 -8.19 -11.22
N HIS A 144 -27.46 -7.35 -10.80
CA HIS A 144 -26.37 -6.85 -11.65
C HIS A 144 -25.04 -7.59 -11.50
N LEU A 145 -24.74 -8.15 -10.33
CA LEU A 145 -23.46 -8.80 -10.01
C LEU A 145 -23.57 -10.33 -9.93
N LYS A 146 -24.37 -10.92 -10.81
CA LYS A 146 -24.56 -12.37 -10.85
C LYS A 146 -23.25 -13.05 -11.24
N ARG A 147 -22.71 -13.87 -10.33
CA ARG A 147 -21.41 -14.58 -10.48
C ARG A 147 -20.18 -13.66 -10.51
N HIS A 148 -20.34 -12.40 -10.12
CA HIS A 148 -19.23 -11.47 -9.96
C HIS A 148 -18.16 -12.02 -9.02
N ARG A 149 -16.89 -11.79 -9.36
CA ARG A 149 -15.74 -12.14 -8.51
C ARG A 149 -14.98 -10.87 -8.13
N PRO A 150 -14.80 -10.59 -6.84
CA PRO A 150 -13.98 -9.46 -6.42
C PRO A 150 -12.51 -9.71 -6.74
N GLU A 151 -11.80 -8.66 -7.14
CA GLU A 151 -10.37 -8.73 -7.40
C GLU A 151 -9.56 -7.72 -6.57
N THR A 152 -8.34 -8.13 -6.26
CA THR A 152 -7.28 -7.30 -5.70
C THR A 152 -5.98 -7.70 -6.37
N ARG A 153 -5.37 -6.79 -7.13
CA ARG A 153 -4.05 -7.00 -7.75
C ARG A 153 -3.07 -5.98 -7.17
N LEU A 154 -2.07 -6.45 -6.44
CA LEU A 154 -0.96 -5.61 -5.98
C LEU A 154 0.19 -5.74 -6.98
N ILE A 155 0.50 -4.65 -7.66
CA ILE A 155 1.59 -4.53 -8.63
C ILE A 155 2.82 -4.01 -7.90
N GLY A 156 3.50 -4.89 -7.18
CA GLY A 156 4.67 -4.54 -6.39
C GLY A 156 4.86 -5.42 -5.17
N SER A 157 5.84 -5.07 -4.34
CA SER A 157 6.16 -5.79 -3.12
C SER A 157 6.67 -4.87 -2.02
N TRP A 158 6.47 -5.30 -0.78
CA TRP A 158 7.03 -4.65 0.40
C TRP A 158 8.46 -5.13 0.64
N GLY A 159 9.36 -4.18 0.93
CA GLY A 159 10.62 -4.46 1.62
C GLY A 159 10.59 -3.83 3.01
N TYR A 160 11.16 -4.55 3.98
CA TYR A 160 11.11 -4.20 5.40
C TYR A 160 12.51 -3.93 5.95
N ALA A 161 12.62 -2.95 6.84
CA ALA A 161 13.89 -2.60 7.49
C ALA A 161 14.48 -3.75 8.33
N GLY A 162 13.63 -4.55 8.98
CA GLY A 162 14.04 -5.59 9.94
C GLY A 162 14.51 -6.92 9.33
N ALA A 163 14.21 -7.19 8.05
CA ALA A 163 14.53 -8.48 7.42
C ALA A 163 16.02 -8.63 7.04
N LEU A 164 16.80 -7.54 7.07
CA LEU A 164 18.22 -7.54 6.74
C LEU A 164 19.14 -7.54 7.98
N GLY A 165 18.57 -7.65 9.19
CA GLY A 165 19.31 -7.60 10.46
C GLY A 165 19.53 -8.92 11.19
N GLU A 166 18.82 -9.99 10.83
CA GLU A 166 18.94 -11.30 11.50
C GLU A 166 19.31 -12.40 10.50
N GLY A 167 20.56 -12.37 10.02
CA GLY A 167 21.09 -13.38 9.12
C GLY A 167 22.61 -13.44 9.14
N VAL A 168 23.13 -14.53 9.73
CA VAL A 168 24.51 -15.04 9.70
C VAL A 168 25.48 -14.48 10.75
N GLY A 169 25.30 -14.95 11.98
CA GLY A 169 26.43 -15.31 12.85
C GLY A 169 26.57 -16.84 12.85
N HIS A 170 27.48 -17.35 12.03
CA HIS A 170 28.11 -18.66 12.22
C HIS A 170 29.49 -18.45 12.81
#